data_AF-A0A2V6VF70-F1
#
_entry.id   AF-A0A2V6VF70-F1
#
_cell.length_a   1.000
_cell.length_b   1.000
_cell.length_c   1.000
_cell.angle_alpha   90.00
_cell.angle_beta   90.00
_cell.angle_gamma   90.00
#
_symmetry.space_group_name_H-M   'P 1'
#
loop_
_entity.id
_entity.type
_entity.pdbx_description
1 polymer ?
#
loop_
_entity_poly.entity_id
_entity_poly.type
_entity_poly.pdbx_seq_one_letter_code
_entity_poly.pdbx_strand_id
1 'polypeptide(L)'
;MPKAVAADYRSRLRKPDDFDAFWDDVERQASAIPLEPEVIPDPLRTSDDVETFQVFYTSLEHIRIAAWYCRPVRRAARTPAIMLLPGYQMDPPIP
;
A
#
# COMPACT_ATOMS: atom_id res chain seq x y z
N MET A 1 26.51 -14.03 -10.21
CA MET A 1 25.99 -12.93 -11.06
C MET A 1 24.70 -13.41 -11.71
N PRO A 2 23.56 -12.73 -11.56
CA PRO A 2 22.35 -13.07 -12.32
C PRO A 2 22.67 -12.96 -13.81
N LYS A 3 22.16 -13.87 -14.63
CA LYS A 3 22.24 -13.71 -16.09
C LYS A 3 21.45 -12.47 -16.48
N ALA A 4 22.05 -11.61 -17.30
CA ALA A 4 21.34 -10.49 -17.88
C ALA A 4 20.14 -11.02 -18.68
N VAL A 5 18.95 -10.50 -18.41
CA VAL A 5 17.76 -10.75 -19.23
C VAL A 5 18.00 -10.09 -20.58
N ALA A 6 17.67 -10.81 -21.67
CA ALA A 6 17.82 -10.26 -23.00
C ALA A 6 16.92 -9.02 -23.18
N ALA A 7 17.46 -7.98 -23.81
CA ALA A 7 16.76 -6.69 -23.95
C ALA A 7 15.47 -6.79 -24.78
N ASP A 8 15.34 -7.85 -25.58
CA ASP A 8 14.21 -8.17 -26.44
C ASP A 8 13.25 -9.21 -25.83
N TYR A 9 13.45 -9.60 -24.56
CA TYR A 9 12.56 -10.53 -23.89
C TYR A 9 11.11 -10.01 -23.88
N ARG A 10 10.19 -10.81 -24.42
CA ARG A 10 8.76 -10.56 -24.38
C ARG A 10 8.06 -11.68 -23.63
N SER A 11 7.17 -11.30 -22.71
CA SER A 11 6.30 -12.25 -22.02
C SER A 11 5.45 -13.03 -23.03
N ARG A 12 5.23 -14.32 -22.76
CA ARG A 12 4.29 -15.16 -23.53
C ARG A 12 2.87 -15.11 -22.96
N LEU A 13 2.67 -14.40 -21.85
CA LEU A 13 1.37 -14.26 -21.21
C LEU A 13 0.44 -13.47 -22.13
N ARG A 14 -0.75 -14.00 -22.37
CA ARG A 14 -1.81 -13.29 -23.08
C ARG A 14 -2.70 -12.59 -22.05
N LYS A 15 -2.90 -11.29 -22.24
CA LYS A 15 -3.90 -10.51 -21.51
C LYS A 15 -5.29 -11.10 -21.86
N PRO A 16 -6.12 -11.48 -20.88
CA PRO A 16 -7.50 -11.89 -21.12
C PRO A 16 -8.31 -10.79 -21.83
N ASP A 17 -9.29 -11.19 -22.64
CA ASP A 17 -10.14 -10.25 -23.40
C ASP A 17 -10.97 -9.34 -22.49
N ASP A 18 -11.26 -9.79 -21.27
CA ASP A 18 -12.08 -9.11 -20.26
C ASP A 18 -11.25 -8.41 -19.17
N PHE A 19 -9.93 -8.34 -19.29
CA PHE A 19 -9.04 -7.83 -18.24
C PHE A 19 -9.44 -6.44 -17.74
N ASP A 20 -9.76 -5.51 -18.65
CA ASP A 20 -10.12 -4.15 -18.26
C ASP A 20 -11.49 -4.14 -17.57
N ALA A 21 -12.47 -4.89 -18.09
CA ALA A 21 -13.79 -5.02 -17.47
C ALA A 21 -13.73 -5.66 -16.08
N PHE A 22 -12.83 -6.63 -15.87
CA PHE A 22 -12.58 -7.24 -14.57
C PHE A 22 -12.04 -6.22 -13.56
N TRP A 23 -11.01 -5.46 -13.91
CA TRP A 23 -10.44 -4.47 -12.99
C TRP A 23 -11.39 -3.30 -12.72
N ASP A 24 -12.14 -2.84 -13.72
CA ASP A 24 -13.18 -1.82 -13.54
C ASP A 24 -14.27 -2.29 -12.56
N ASP A 25 -14.63 -3.58 -12.58
CA ASP A 25 -15.56 -4.17 -11.62
C ASP A 25 -14.96 -4.23 -10.21
N VAL A 26 -13.72 -4.69 -10.06
CA VAL A 26 -13.01 -4.72 -8.77
C VAL A 26 -12.87 -3.33 -8.16
N GLU A 27 -12.49 -2.32 -8.95
CA GLU A 27 -12.39 -0.93 -8.50
C GLU A 27 -13.74 -0.37 -8.08
N ARG A 28 -14.81 -0.66 -8.84
CA ARG A 28 -16.17 -0.27 -8.48
C ARG A 28 -16.58 -0.89 -7.15
N GLN A 29 -16.36 -2.19 -6.95
CA GLN A 29 -16.67 -2.89 -5.70
C GLN A 29 -15.89 -2.28 -4.52
N ALA A 30 -14.59 -2.03 -4.67
CA ALA A 30 -13.78 -1.39 -3.64
C ALA A 30 -14.29 0.02 -3.30
N SER A 31 -14.65 0.81 -4.31
CA SER A 31 -15.12 2.20 -4.12
C SER A 31 -16.47 2.30 -3.40
N ALA A 32 -17.29 1.24 -3.46
CA ALA A 32 -18.59 1.18 -2.78
C ALA A 32 -18.47 0.89 -1.28
N ILE A 33 -17.30 0.43 -0.82
CA ILE A 33 -17.02 0.13 0.58
C ILE A 33 -16.46 1.40 1.24
N PRO A 34 -17.08 1.92 2.31
CA PRO A 34 -16.51 3.01 3.09
C PRO A 34 -15.14 2.60 3.67
N LEU A 35 -14.15 3.48 3.51
CA LEU A 35 -12.76 3.18 3.94
C LEU A 35 -12.62 2.98 5.46
N GLU A 36 -13.49 3.61 6.26
CA GLU A 36 -13.50 3.56 7.73
C GLU A 36 -12.09 3.71 8.35
N PRO A 37 -11.33 4.77 8.01
CA PRO A 37 -9.95 4.87 8.43
C PRO A 37 -9.83 5.12 9.93
N GLU A 38 -8.95 4.38 10.58
CA GLU A 38 -8.49 4.66 11.95
C GLU A 38 -7.02 5.01 11.92
N VAL A 39 -6.64 6.04 12.68
CA VAL A 39 -5.26 6.52 12.79
C VAL A 39 -4.95 6.69 14.27
N ILE A 40 -4.18 5.76 14.82
CA ILE A 40 -3.91 5.65 16.25
C ILE A 40 -2.43 5.97 16.48
N PRO A 41 -2.07 6.97 17.31
CA PRO A 41 -0.68 7.24 17.64
C PRO A 41 0.01 6.00 18.24
N ASP A 42 1.26 5.76 17.86
CA ASP A 42 2.15 4.76 18.47
C ASP A 42 3.28 5.49 19.22
N PRO A 43 3.09 5.83 20.52
CA PRO A 43 4.07 6.58 21.28
C PRO A 43 5.40 5.85 21.45
N LEU A 44 5.39 4.51 21.44
CA LEU A 44 6.60 3.70 21.63
C LEU A 44 7.54 3.81 20.42
N ARG A 45 6.98 4.08 19.24
CA ARG A 45 7.72 4.21 17.97
C ARG A 45 7.80 5.64 17.45
N THR A 46 7.28 6.60 18.21
CA THR A 46 7.37 8.02 17.90
C THR A 46 8.67 8.59 18.48
N SER A 47 9.30 9.51 17.76
CA SER A 47 10.52 10.21 18.18
C SER A 47 10.35 11.72 18.02
N ASP A 48 11.37 12.49 18.39
CA ASP A 48 11.36 13.97 18.26
C ASP A 48 11.26 14.44 16.81
N ASP A 49 11.65 13.60 15.85
CA ASP A 49 11.66 13.94 14.42
C ASP A 49 10.50 13.30 13.64
N VAL A 50 9.94 12.19 14.12
CA VAL A 50 8.93 11.38 13.40
C VAL A 50 7.75 11.01 14.29
N GLU A 51 6.54 11.35 13.84
CA GLU A 51 5.29 10.85 14.42
C GLU A 51 4.92 9.52 13.74
N THR A 52 4.69 8.48 14.55
CA THR A 52 4.33 7.13 14.09
C THR A 52 2.90 6.79 14.49
N PHE A 53 2.13 6.22 13.56
CA PHE A 53 0.76 5.81 13.77
C PHE A 53 0.55 4.36 13.31
N GLN A 54 -0.25 3.62 14.06
CA GLN A 54 -0.93 2.44 13.53
C GLN A 54 -2.15 2.92 12.76
N VAL A 55 -2.30 2.45 11.52
CA VAL A 55 -3.44 2.80 10.68
C VAL A 55 -4.19 1.55 10.27
N PHE A 56 -5.51 1.69 10.20
CA PHE A 56 -6.39 0.63 9.76
C PHE A 56 -7.40 1.16 8.74
N TYR A 57 -7.71 0.37 7.72
CA TYR A 57 -8.76 0.69 6.74
C TYR A 57 -9.50 -0.57 6.28
N THR A 58 -10.73 -0.41 5.81
CA THR A 58 -11.59 -1.49 5.34
C THR A 58 -11.42 -1.64 3.82
N SER A 59 -11.07 -2.85 3.38
CA SER A 59 -10.80 -3.20 1.97
C SER A 59 -11.93 -4.04 1.37
N LEU A 60 -11.69 -4.60 0.18
CA LEU A 60 -12.55 -5.60 -0.46
C LEU A 60 -12.96 -6.70 0.53
N GLU A 61 -14.18 -7.20 0.35
CA GLU A 61 -14.80 -8.20 1.22
C GLU A 61 -14.86 -7.79 2.70
N HIS A 62 -14.81 -6.48 2.98
CA HIS A 62 -14.80 -5.89 4.32
C HIS A 62 -13.63 -6.34 5.21
N ILE A 63 -12.50 -6.74 4.59
CA ILE A 63 -11.30 -7.12 5.33
C ILE A 63 -10.64 -5.87 5.91
N ARG A 64 -10.27 -5.93 7.20
CA ARG A 64 -9.53 -4.86 7.88
C ARG A 64 -8.02 -5.00 7.61
N ILE A 65 -7.46 -4.01 6.93
CA ILE A 65 -6.02 -3.94 6.64
C ILE A 65 -5.33 -3.08 7.71
N ALA A 66 -4.20 -3.54 8.19
CA ALA A 66 -3.33 -2.81 9.12
C ALA A 66 -2.06 -2.33 8.39
N ALA A 67 -1.60 -1.13 8.73
CA ALA A 67 -0.32 -0.60 8.28
C ALA A 67 0.28 0.37 9.31
N TRP A 68 1.50 0.82 9.07
CA TRP A 68 2.10 1.95 9.77
C TRP A 68 2.13 3.18 8.87
N TYR A 69 1.82 4.33 9.46
CA TYR A 69 1.97 5.63 8.83
C TYR A 69 2.96 6.45 9.64
N CYS A 70 4.04 6.88 9.00
CA CYS A 70 5.07 7.71 9.62
C CYS A 70 5.13 9.06 8.90
N ARG A 71 5.22 10.15 9.65
CA ARG A 71 5.39 11.49 9.07
C ARG A 71 6.37 12.33 9.89
N PRO A 72 7.15 13.23 9.26
CA PRO A 72 7.99 14.15 10.00
C PRO A 72 7.15 15.08 10.90
N VAL A 73 7.62 15.30 12.13
CA VAL A 73 7.04 16.27 13.07
C VAL A 73 7.05 17.67 12.45
N ARG A 74 8.18 18.05 11.85
CA ARG A 74 8.36 19.32 11.14
C ARG A 74 8.14 19.12 9.65
N ARG A 75 6.98 19.54 9.14
CA ARG A 75 6.61 19.39 7.74
C ARG A 75 5.77 20.56 7.22
N ALA A 76 5.79 20.76 5.91
CA ALA A 76 4.82 21.60 5.23
C ALA A 76 3.42 20.95 5.24
N ALA A 77 2.38 21.72 4.94
CA ALA A 77 1.00 21.21 4.88
C ALA A 77 0.82 20.08 3.84
N ARG A 78 1.62 20.11 2.77
CA ARG A 78 1.71 19.05 1.76
C ARG A 78 3.13 18.56 1.68
N THR A 79 3.31 17.25 1.81
CA THR A 79 4.59 16.58 1.65
C THR A 79 4.45 15.40 0.72
N PRO A 80 5.52 14.99 0.02
CA PRO A 80 5.52 13.73 -0.71
C PRO A 80 5.27 12.57 0.26
N ALA A 81 4.68 11.50 -0.26
CA ALA A 81 4.47 10.26 0.46
C ALA A 81 5.16 9.11 -0.29
N ILE A 82 5.64 8.13 0.48
CA ILE A 82 6.18 6.88 -0.04
C ILE A 82 5.32 5.76 0.53
N MET A 83 4.86 4.84 -0.32
CA MET A 83 4.16 3.64 0.09
C MET A 83 5.13 2.46 0.02
N LEU A 84 5.35 1.81 1.15
CA LEU A 84 6.15 0.59 1.24
C LEU A 84 5.21 -0.61 1.34
N LEU A 85 5.40 -1.59 0.47
CA LEU A 85 4.65 -2.83 0.46
C LEU A 85 5.53 -3.96 1.01
N PRO A 86 5.01 -4.84 1.87
CA PRO A 86 5.76 -6.01 2.32
C PRO A 86 6.04 -6.95 1.15
N GLY A 87 7.16 -7.68 1.23
CA GLY A 87 7.41 -8.80 0.34
C GLY A 87 6.62 -10.04 0.74
N TYR A 88 6.77 -11.10 -0.03
CA TYR A 88 6.06 -12.36 0.21
C TYR A 88 6.36 -12.92 1.61
N GLN A 89 5.31 -13.20 2.39
CA GLN A 89 5.37 -13.71 3.77
C GLN A 89 6.11 -12.82 4.78
N MET A 90 6.21 -11.51 4.53
CA MET A 90 6.77 -10.56 5.49
C MET A 90 5.69 -9.72 6.16
N ASP A 91 5.97 -9.34 7.40
CA ASP A 91 5.23 -8.27 8.06
C ASP A 91 5.61 -6.91 7.43
N PRO A 92 4.70 -5.92 7.46
CA PRO A 92 5.01 -4.60 6.91
C PRO A 92 6.17 -3.96 7.69
N PRO A 93 7.21 -3.45 7.00
CA PRO A 93 8.29 -2.74 7.68
C PRO A 93 7.79 -1.37 8.16
N ILE A 94 8.35 -0.89 9.27
CA ILE A 94 8.18 0.48 9.73
C ILE A 94 9.36 1.30 9.16
N PRO A 95 9.11 2.32 8.32
CA PRO A 95 10.16 3.13 7.73
C PRO A 95 10.92 3.99 8.74
#